data_AF-A0A2G6G3R7-F1
#
_entry.id   AF-A0A2G6G3R7-F1
#
_cell.length_a   1.000
_cell.length_b   1.000
_cell.length_c   1.000
_cell.angle_alpha   90.00
_cell.angle_beta   90.00
_cell.angle_gamma   90.00
#
_symmetry.space_group_name_H-M   'P 1'
#
loop_
_entity.id
_entity.type
_entity.pdbx_description
1 polymer ?
#
loop_
_entity_poly.entity_id
_entity_poly.type
_entity_poly.pdbx_seq_one_letter_code
_entity_poly.pdbx_strand_id
1 'polypeptide(L)'
;MAGCAAWCSPAWASAGPAKPQPKEESVAASRKKAAKNLSFNEAVGEVEEILAGLESENVDIDKLGEEVGRAVELIQVCRAKLEKTETEVRALVQGLEADGAPAGTAQQDAADSQDLADSQNIASEDLPF
;
A
#
# COMPACT_ATOMS: atom_id res chain seq x y z
N MET A 1 1.49 -62.66 -31.67
CA MET A 1 0.39 -61.92 -31.02
C MET A 1 0.70 -61.83 -29.53
N ALA A 2 0.49 -60.63 -28.94
CA ALA A 2 0.56 -60.25 -27.52
C ALA A 2 1.93 -60.38 -26.80
N GLY A 3 2.47 -59.37 -26.12
CA GLY A 3 1.97 -58.03 -25.85
C GLY A 3 3.02 -57.29 -24.98
N CYS A 4 3.31 -56.04 -25.34
CA CYS A 4 3.91 -55.07 -24.43
C CYS A 4 2.83 -54.66 -23.42
N ALA A 5 3.04 -54.92 -22.12
CA ALA A 5 2.32 -54.20 -21.08
C ALA A 5 3.12 -54.22 -19.78
N ALA A 6 3.13 -53.05 -19.14
CA ALA A 6 3.46 -52.78 -17.76
C ALA A 6 4.95 -52.80 -17.38
N TRP A 7 5.62 -51.69 -17.71
CA TRP A 7 6.50 -51.01 -16.76
C TRP A 7 5.79 -50.86 -15.40
N CYS A 8 6.00 -51.82 -14.52
CA CYS A 8 5.89 -51.61 -13.09
C CYS A 8 7.32 -51.60 -12.56
N SER A 9 7.96 -50.42 -12.61
CA SER A 9 9.22 -50.19 -11.90
C SER A 9 8.93 -49.49 -10.56
N PRO A 10 9.59 -49.93 -9.48
CA PRO A 10 9.28 -49.56 -8.11
C PRO A 10 9.61 -48.11 -7.76
N ALA A 11 8.79 -47.57 -6.86
CA ALA A 11 8.77 -46.21 -6.32
C ALA A 11 10.00 -45.82 -5.48
N TRP A 12 11.21 -45.97 -6.03
CA TRP A 12 12.46 -45.54 -5.39
C TRP A 12 13.45 -44.93 -6.40
N ALA A 13 12.95 -44.30 -7.48
CA ALA A 13 13.78 -43.51 -8.39
C ALA A 13 14.49 -42.39 -7.61
N SER A 14 15.69 -42.75 -7.15
CA SER A 14 16.53 -42.06 -6.20
C SER A 14 17.56 -41.27 -6.97
N ALA A 15 17.36 -39.97 -7.15
CA ALA A 15 18.45 -39.00 -7.29
C ALA A 15 17.87 -37.59 -7.43
N GLY A 16 17.96 -36.83 -6.35
CA GLY A 16 17.85 -35.39 -6.35
C GLY A 16 17.81 -34.87 -4.92
N PRO A 17 18.91 -34.36 -4.34
CA PRO A 17 18.78 -33.57 -3.13
C PRO A 17 17.98 -32.33 -3.50
N ALA A 18 16.72 -32.28 -3.08
CA ALA A 18 15.96 -31.05 -3.07
C ALA A 18 16.74 -30.08 -2.18
N LYS A 19 17.45 -29.14 -2.82
CA LYS A 19 18.21 -28.10 -2.13
C LYS A 19 17.26 -27.42 -1.13
N PRO A 20 17.67 -27.24 0.14
CA PRO A 20 16.89 -26.43 1.05
C PRO A 20 16.72 -25.06 0.39
N GLN A 21 15.48 -24.58 0.27
CA GLN A 21 15.20 -23.23 -0.23
C GLN A 21 15.61 -22.26 0.89
N PRO A 22 16.69 -21.48 0.76
CA PRO A 22 16.98 -20.41 1.68
C PRO A 22 16.38 -19.15 1.06
N LYS A 23 15.07 -18.95 1.24
CA LYS A 23 14.39 -17.73 0.80
C LYS A 23 13.44 -17.14 1.84
N GLU A 24 13.16 -17.85 2.93
CA GLU A 24 12.32 -17.31 4.01
C GLU A 24 13.14 -16.58 5.07
N GLU A 25 14.39 -16.97 5.32
CA GLU A 25 15.21 -16.35 6.38
C GLU A 25 15.86 -15.02 5.98
N SER A 26 15.99 -14.69 4.69
CA SER A 26 16.65 -13.45 4.27
C SER A 26 15.75 -12.20 4.26
N VAL A 27 14.43 -12.37 4.32
CA VAL A 27 13.48 -11.24 4.22
C VAL A 27 13.15 -10.66 5.61
N ALA A 28 13.13 -11.49 6.66
CA ALA A 28 12.83 -11.05 8.02
C ALA A 28 13.90 -10.11 8.64
N ALA A 29 15.14 -10.14 8.16
CA ALA A 29 16.26 -9.43 8.77
C ALA A 29 16.33 -7.92 8.44
N SER A 30 15.62 -7.43 7.42
CA SER A 30 15.72 -6.03 6.98
C SER A 30 14.65 -5.09 7.59
N ARG A 31 13.63 -5.62 8.28
CA ARG A 31 12.51 -4.84 8.89
C ARG A 31 12.91 -3.87 10.03
N LYS A 32 14.20 -3.74 10.35
CA LYS A 32 14.71 -3.00 11.53
C LYS A 32 15.27 -1.59 11.25
N LYS A 33 14.99 -0.98 10.10
CA LYS A 33 15.33 0.44 9.90
C LYS A 33 14.27 1.30 10.59
N ALA A 34 14.66 2.23 11.45
CA ALA A 34 13.69 3.14 12.07
C ALA A 34 12.98 3.96 10.98
N ALA A 35 11.64 4.07 11.05
CA ALA A 35 10.83 4.68 9.99
C ALA A 35 11.35 6.08 9.57
N LYS A 36 11.83 6.86 10.56
CA LYS A 36 12.39 8.22 10.36
C LYS A 36 13.68 8.26 9.54
N ASN A 37 14.43 7.17 9.44
CA ASN A 37 15.71 7.09 8.71
C ASN A 37 15.56 6.57 7.28
N LEU A 38 14.34 6.22 6.85
CA LEU A 38 14.08 5.78 5.49
C LEU A 38 14.02 6.98 4.55
N SER A 39 14.40 6.80 3.28
CA SER A 39 14.00 7.71 2.19
C SER A 39 12.51 7.59 1.91
N PHE A 40 11.93 8.49 1.12
CA PHE A 40 10.50 8.37 0.75
C PHE A 40 10.23 7.06 0.01
N ASN A 41 11.04 6.73 -1.01
CA ASN A 41 10.90 5.48 -1.78
C ASN A 41 11.10 4.23 -0.93
N GLU A 42 12.07 4.23 0.00
CA GLU A 42 12.28 3.09 0.89
C GLU A 42 11.07 2.88 1.83
N ALA A 43 10.48 3.96 2.35
CA ALA A 43 9.30 3.87 3.22
C ALA A 43 8.07 3.36 2.47
N VAL A 44 7.85 3.81 1.23
CA VAL A 44 6.76 3.32 0.37
C VAL A 44 6.96 1.85 0.02
N GLY A 45 8.18 1.44 -0.37
CA GLY A 45 8.46 0.04 -0.68
C GLY A 45 8.22 -0.89 0.52
N GLU A 46 8.55 -0.46 1.74
CA GLU A 46 8.26 -1.22 2.95
C GLU A 46 6.75 -1.32 3.23
N VAL A 47 5.97 -0.27 2.94
CA VAL A 47 4.49 -0.32 3.04
C VAL A 47 3.90 -1.32 2.04
N GLU A 48 4.39 -1.33 0.80
CA GLU A 48 3.96 -2.28 -0.24
C GLU A 48 4.30 -3.72 0.16
N GLU A 49 5.47 -3.95 0.75
CA GLU A 49 5.88 -5.26 1.26
C GLU A 49 4.96 -5.74 2.40
N ILE A 50 4.61 -4.84 3.32
CA ILE A 50 3.65 -5.14 4.38
C ILE A 50 2.29 -5.49 3.78
N LEU A 51 1.77 -4.71 2.83
CA LEU A 51 0.49 -5.00 2.18
C LEU A 51 0.49 -6.36 1.48
N ALA A 52 1.56 -6.70 0.75
CA ALA A 52 1.72 -8.00 0.12
C ALA A 52 1.72 -9.15 1.16
N GLY A 53 2.27 -8.92 2.35
CA GLY A 53 2.20 -9.84 3.47
C GLY A 53 0.77 -10.02 3.99
N LEU A 54 0.03 -8.93 4.15
CA LEU A 54 -1.36 -8.92 4.65
C LEU A 54 -2.39 -9.50 3.66
N GLU A 55 -2.07 -9.52 2.37
CA GLU A 55 -2.90 -10.12 1.33
C GLU A 55 -2.62 -11.62 1.13
N SER A 56 -1.63 -12.16 1.84
CA SER A 56 -1.27 -13.58 1.78
C SER A 56 -2.35 -14.49 2.38
N GLU A 57 -2.47 -15.70 1.83
CA GLU A 57 -3.45 -16.70 2.26
C GLU A 57 -3.16 -17.28 3.67
N ASN A 58 -1.96 -17.03 4.21
CA ASN A 58 -1.51 -17.53 5.53
C ASN A 58 -1.16 -16.39 6.50
N VAL A 59 -2.03 -15.39 6.60
CA VAL A 59 -1.85 -14.26 7.52
C VAL A 59 -2.18 -14.65 8.97
N ASP A 60 -1.27 -14.26 9.87
CA ASP A 60 -1.38 -14.48 11.31
C ASP A 60 -2.14 -13.31 11.97
N ILE A 61 -3.35 -13.59 12.49
CA ILE A 61 -4.24 -12.58 13.09
C ILE A 61 -3.55 -11.87 14.27
N ASP A 62 -2.72 -12.57 15.03
CA ASP A 62 -2.04 -12.00 16.19
C ASP A 62 -0.97 -10.98 15.78
N LYS A 63 -0.40 -11.11 14.57
CA LYS A 63 0.62 -10.19 14.02
C LYS A 63 0.05 -9.05 13.19
N LEU A 64 -1.21 -9.17 12.77
CA LEU A 64 -1.88 -8.19 11.90
C LEU A 64 -1.81 -6.77 12.46
N GLY A 65 -2.03 -6.62 13.78
CA GLY A 65 -1.97 -5.33 14.45
C GLY A 65 -0.58 -4.70 14.43
N GLU A 66 0.48 -5.51 14.56
CA GLU A 66 1.86 -5.04 14.51
C GLU A 66 2.25 -4.56 13.11
N GLU A 67 1.88 -5.33 12.08
CA GLU A 67 2.18 -5.02 10.69
C GLU A 67 1.42 -3.77 10.20
N VAL A 68 0.14 -3.65 10.55
CA VAL A 68 -0.65 -2.43 10.26
C VAL A 68 -0.10 -1.23 11.04
N GLY A 69 0.25 -1.41 12.31
CA GLY A 69 0.86 -0.35 13.13
C GLY A 69 2.16 0.16 12.51
N ARG A 70 3.00 -0.75 12.01
CA ARG A 70 4.22 -0.41 11.28
C ARG A 70 3.94 0.36 9.99
N ALA A 71 2.97 -0.07 9.19
CA ALA A 71 2.58 0.65 7.97
C ALA A 71 2.13 2.08 8.28
N VAL A 72 1.36 2.28 9.35
CA VAL A 72 0.92 3.60 9.80
C VAL A 72 2.12 4.51 10.16
N GLU A 73 3.13 4.00 10.86
CA GLU A 73 4.35 4.77 11.16
C GLU A 73 5.07 5.22 9.89
N LEU A 74 5.19 4.33 8.90
CA LEU A 74 5.84 4.63 7.62
C LEU A 74 5.07 5.70 6.84
N ILE A 75 3.74 5.59 6.79
CA ILE A 75 2.86 6.57 6.13
C ILE A 75 3.00 7.95 6.78
N GLN A 76 3.09 8.03 8.11
CA GLN A 76 3.31 9.31 8.80
C GLN A 76 4.62 9.97 8.37
N VAL A 77 5.69 9.18 8.24
CA VAL A 77 6.98 9.68 7.75
C VAL A 77 6.89 10.15 6.30
N CYS A 78 6.16 9.44 5.45
CA CYS A 78 5.92 9.86 4.07
C CYS A 78 5.21 11.21 4.00
N ARG A 79 4.14 11.38 4.79
CA ARG A 79 3.39 12.65 4.86
C ARG A 79 4.26 13.82 5.32
N ALA A 80 5.05 13.62 6.38
CA ALA A 80 5.94 14.66 6.88
C ALA A 80 6.97 15.13 5.83
N LYS A 81 7.46 14.22 4.98
CA LYS A 81 8.37 14.59 3.88
C LYS A 81 7.68 15.38 2.78
N LEU A 82 6.43 15.02 2.46
CA LEU A 82 5.63 15.75 1.48
C LEU A 82 5.34 17.18 1.97
N GLU A 83 4.90 17.34 3.22
CA GLU A 83 4.67 18.66 3.83
C GLU A 83 5.93 19.53 3.84
N LYS A 84 7.09 18.93 4.15
CA LYS A 84 8.38 19.62 4.08
C LYS A 84 8.69 20.06 2.64
N THR A 85 8.51 19.17 1.67
CA THR A 85 8.77 19.47 0.25
C THR A 85 7.83 20.57 -0.26
N GLU A 86 6.54 20.50 0.10
CA GLU A 86 5.54 21.53 -0.23
C GLU A 86 5.97 22.90 0.32
N THR A 87 6.41 22.94 1.58
CA THR A 87 6.89 24.18 2.21
C THR A 87 8.12 24.75 1.50
N GLU A 88 9.09 23.90 1.16
CA GLU A 88 10.30 24.29 0.43
C GLU A 88 9.96 24.82 -0.97
N VAL A 89 9.11 24.11 -1.72
CA VAL A 89 8.64 24.54 -3.05
C VAL A 89 7.91 25.88 -2.96
N ARG A 90 7.01 26.05 -1.98
CA ARG A 90 6.28 27.29 -1.78
C ARG A 90 7.21 28.47 -1.48
N ALA A 91 8.23 28.26 -0.65
CA ALA A 91 9.24 29.28 -0.35
C ALA A 91 10.06 29.65 -1.60
N LEU A 92 10.44 28.67 -2.42
CA LEU A 92 11.14 28.91 -3.68
C LEU A 92 10.29 29.73 -4.65
N VAL A 93 9.01 29.38 -4.83
CA VAL A 93 8.08 30.11 -5.70
C VAL A 93 7.90 31.55 -5.22
N GLN A 94 7.68 31.77 -3.91
CA GLN A 94 7.58 33.11 -3.34
C GLN A 94 8.85 33.94 -3.53
N GLY A 95 10.03 33.29 -3.45
CA GLY A 95 11.30 33.95 -3.74
C GLY A 95 11.40 34.44 -5.18
N LEU A 96 10.85 33.68 -6.14
CA LEU A 96 10.79 34.09 -7.55
C LEU A 96 9.76 35.22 -7.79
N GLU A 97 8.63 35.18 -7.07
CA GLU A 97 7.57 36.21 -7.15
C GLU A 97 7.95 37.51 -6.45
N ALA A 98 8.80 37.47 -5.42
CA ALA A 98 9.29 38.67 -4.75
C ALA A 98 10.13 39.58 -5.67
N ASP A 99 10.74 39.01 -6.72
CA ASP A 99 11.45 39.75 -7.77
C ASP A 99 10.53 40.22 -8.92
N GLY A 100 9.22 39.86 -8.91
CA GLY A 100 8.25 40.21 -9.94
C GLY A 100 6.82 40.38 -9.41
N ALA A 101 6.39 41.64 -9.25
CA ALA A 101 5.09 42.15 -8.78
C ALA A 101 3.86 41.19 -8.82
N PRO A 102 3.00 41.17 -7.78
CA PRO A 102 1.96 40.16 -7.64
C PRO A 102 0.77 40.40 -8.59
N ALA A 103 0.43 39.37 -9.36
CA ALA A 103 -0.87 39.21 -9.99
C ALA A 103 -1.37 37.77 -9.75
N GLY A 104 -2.37 37.61 -8.87
CA GLY A 104 -2.99 36.31 -8.58
C GLY A 104 -4.09 36.44 -7.54
N THR A 105 -5.33 36.48 -8.01
CA THR A 105 -6.56 36.82 -7.31
C THR A 105 -6.98 35.81 -6.24
N ALA A 106 -7.38 36.33 -5.09
CA ALA A 106 -8.20 35.62 -4.11
C ALA A 106 -9.55 35.26 -4.78
N GLN A 107 -9.74 33.97 -5.09
CA GLN A 107 -11.03 33.45 -5.49
C GLN A 107 -11.89 33.26 -4.25
N GLN A 108 -12.96 34.05 -4.18
CA GLN A 108 -14.08 33.90 -3.27
C GLN A 108 -15.00 32.80 -3.83
N ASP A 109 -14.98 31.61 -3.24
CA ASP A 109 -16.05 30.63 -3.47
C ASP A 109 -17.17 30.86 -2.45
N ALA A 110 -17.88 31.96 -2.68
CA ALA A 110 -19.20 32.20 -2.12
C ALA A 110 -20.23 31.89 -3.22
N ALA A 111 -20.65 30.63 -3.33
CA ALA A 111 -21.94 30.19 -3.87
C ALA A 111 -22.01 28.66 -3.92
N ASP A 112 -22.61 28.05 -2.90
CA ASP A 112 -23.44 26.86 -3.14
C ASP A 112 -24.72 27.03 -2.31
N SER A 113 -25.64 27.76 -2.91
CA SER A 113 -27.05 27.84 -2.53
C SER A 113 -27.81 27.38 -3.75
N GLN A 114 -28.10 26.08 -3.80
CA GLN A 114 -29.11 25.45 -4.64
C GLN A 114 -29.43 24.11 -3.98
N ASP A 115 -30.36 24.08 -3.04
CA ASP A 115 -31.77 23.83 -3.38
C ASP A 115 -31.92 22.55 -4.23
N LEU A 116 -31.84 21.42 -3.53
CA LEU A 116 -32.38 20.13 -3.96
C LEU A 116 -33.37 19.66 -2.90
N ALA A 117 -34.35 20.51 -2.60
CA ALA A 117 -35.69 20.01 -2.37
C ALA A 117 -36.28 19.56 -3.73
N ASP A 118 -37.19 18.60 -3.69
CA ASP A 118 -37.91 18.04 -4.83
C ASP A 118 -37.11 17.13 -5.78
N SER A 119 -37.03 15.85 -5.42
CA SER A 119 -37.87 14.87 -6.13
C SER A 119 -37.66 13.43 -5.65
N GLN A 120 -38.78 12.86 -5.19
CA GLN A 120 -39.22 11.52 -5.52
C GLN A 120 -38.66 10.34 -4.70
N ASN A 121 -39.42 10.03 -3.64
CA ASN A 121 -40.22 8.80 -3.62
C ASN A 121 -39.44 7.47 -3.76
N ILE A 122 -38.85 6.95 -2.67
CA ILE A 122 -38.43 5.54 -2.60
C ILE A 122 -38.55 4.92 -1.18
N ALA A 123 -39.52 5.34 -0.36
CA ALA A 123 -39.69 4.75 0.98
C ALA A 123 -41.16 4.54 1.34
N SER A 124 -41.88 3.80 0.50
CA SER A 124 -43.16 3.20 0.89
C SER A 124 -43.58 2.08 -0.07
N GLU A 125 -42.68 1.14 -0.34
CA GLU A 125 -43.08 -0.23 -0.69
C GLU A 125 -42.40 -1.19 0.27
N ASP A 126 -43.18 -1.58 1.28
CA ASP A 126 -43.11 -2.87 1.95
C ASP A 126 -42.73 -3.99 0.98
N LEU A 127 -41.66 -4.75 1.28
CA LEU A 127 -41.60 -6.16 0.88
C LEU A 127 -41.10 -7.03 2.04
N PRO A 128 -41.81 -8.14 2.32
CA PRO A 128 -41.54 -9.01 3.47
C PRO A 128 -40.40 -10.00 3.21
N PHE A 129 -39.65 -10.26 4.29
CA PHE A 129 -38.63 -11.30 4.53
C PHE A 129 -37.36 -11.27 3.66
#